data_AF-A0A7V4J6K6-F1
#
_entry.id   AF-A0A7V4J6K6-F1
#
_cell.length_a   1.000
_cell.length_b   1.000
_cell.length_c   1.000
_cell.angle_alpha   90.00
_cell.angle_beta   90.00
_cell.angle_gamma   90.00
#
_symmetry.space_group_name_H-M   'P 1'
#
loop_
_entity.id
_entity.type
_entity.pdbx_description
1 polymer ?
#
loop_
_entity_poly.entity_id
_entity_poly.type
_entity_poly.pdbx_seq_one_letter_code
_entity_poly.pdbx_strand_id
1 'polypeptide(L)'
;MNPRAIPLVRRLPFKRGFVNIWRVEYAEVNLDRLVDFAAGSEVSPETLAAAGVIKSAAKPVVILGRGKLDRPLTVKVHRCSAAARAGIEAAGGTVEILPLVK
;
A
#
# COMPACT_ATOMS: atom_id res chain seq x y z
N MET A 1 10.00 54.72 8.24
CA MET A 1 10.99 53.67 8.56
C MET A 1 10.23 52.48 9.17
N ASN A 2 9.77 51.52 8.35
CA ASN A 2 9.01 50.39 8.88
C ASN A 2 9.96 49.41 9.59
N PRO A 3 9.75 49.06 10.87
CA PRO A 3 10.62 48.12 11.57
C PRO A 3 10.51 46.77 10.87
N ARG A 4 11.66 46.22 10.45
CA ARG A 4 11.79 44.95 9.71
C ARG A 4 10.85 43.89 10.31
N ALA A 5 9.79 43.58 9.56
CA ALA A 5 8.82 42.57 9.94
C ALA A 5 9.51 41.22 10.17
N ILE A 6 9.24 40.56 11.29
CA ILE A 6 9.69 39.19 11.57
C ILE A 6 9.35 38.32 10.35
N PRO A 7 10.32 37.59 9.77
CA PRO A 7 10.08 36.72 8.62
C PRO A 7 8.92 35.76 8.90
N LEU A 8 8.03 35.56 7.93
CA LEU A 8 6.81 34.74 8.06
C LEU A 8 7.10 33.36 8.69
N VAL A 9 8.24 32.76 8.34
CA VAL A 9 8.72 31.46 8.84
C VAL A 9 8.86 31.41 10.36
N ARG A 10 9.17 32.53 11.02
CA ARG A 10 9.29 32.63 12.48
C ARG A 10 7.98 33.04 13.17
N ARG A 11 6.97 33.46 12.41
CA ARG A 11 5.63 33.80 12.91
C ARG A 11 4.69 32.60 12.93
N LEU A 12 4.93 31.64 12.04
CA LEU A 12 4.14 30.42 11.96
C LEU A 12 4.59 29.40 13.02
N PRO A 13 3.66 28.66 13.64
CA PRO A 13 4.01 27.52 14.48
C PRO A 13 4.83 26.51 13.68
N PHE A 14 5.89 25.99 14.29
CA PHE A 14 6.65 24.91 13.66
C PHE A 14 5.75 23.69 13.43
N LYS A 15 6.05 22.94 12.36
CA LYS A 15 5.38 21.69 12.06
C LYS A 15 5.52 20.76 13.27
N ARG A 16 4.39 20.43 13.90
CA ARG A 16 4.37 19.55 15.07
C ARG A 16 4.77 18.12 14.68
N GLY A 17 5.53 17.46 15.56
CA GLY A 17 5.98 16.07 15.41
C GLY A 17 7.47 15.93 15.10
N PHE A 18 7.92 14.68 14.97
CA PHE A 18 9.28 14.31 14.58
C PHE A 18 9.23 13.29 13.43
N VAL A 19 10.34 13.16 12.69
CA VAL A 19 10.45 12.16 11.62
C VAL A 19 10.93 10.84 12.22
N ASN A 20 10.11 9.79 12.13
CA ASN A 20 10.53 8.44 12.52
C ASN A 20 11.35 7.78 11.40
N ILE A 21 12.65 7.60 11.65
CA ILE A 21 13.61 7.01 10.70
C ILE A 21 13.33 5.52 10.47
N TRP A 22 12.70 4.85 11.44
CA TRP A 22 12.41 3.41 11.40
C TRP A 22 11.02 3.10 10.83
N ARG A 23 10.34 4.09 10.25
CA ARG A 23 9.02 3.90 9.66
C ARG A 23 9.12 2.96 8.46
N VAL A 24 8.38 1.86 8.51
CA VAL A 24 8.21 0.96 7.37
C VAL A 24 7.19 1.59 6.42
N GLU A 25 7.62 1.89 5.20
CA GLU A 25 6.74 2.35 4.12
C GLU A 25 6.21 1.15 3.35
N TYR A 26 4.89 1.06 3.24
CA TYR A 26 4.24 0.02 2.45
C TYR A 26 3.92 0.53 1.05
N ALA A 27 4.00 -0.36 0.06
CA ALA A 27 3.42 -0.15 -1.25
C ALA A 27 1.93 -0.51 -1.19
N GLU A 28 1.07 0.49 -1.44
CA GLU A 28 -0.38 0.33 -1.43
C GLU A 28 -0.87 -0.20 -2.77
N VAL A 29 -1.62 -1.29 -2.75
CA VAL A 29 -2.27 -1.88 -3.93
C VAL A 29 -3.77 -2.03 -3.66
N ASN A 30 -4.59 -1.59 -4.61
CA ASN A 30 -6.05 -1.69 -4.54
C ASN A 30 -6.57 -2.88 -5.35
N LEU A 31 -7.76 -3.38 -5.01
CA LEU A 31 -8.42 -4.48 -5.75
C LEU A 31 -8.66 -4.13 -7.22
N ASP A 32 -8.92 -2.86 -7.55
CA ASP A 32 -9.07 -2.38 -8.93
C ASP A 32 -7.87 -2.72 -9.83
N ARG A 33 -6.65 -2.68 -9.26
CA ARG A 33 -5.40 -2.99 -9.99
C ARG A 33 -5.16 -4.48 -10.18
N LEU A 34 -5.91 -5.31 -9.45
CA LEU A 34 -5.80 -6.77 -9.54
C LEU A 34 -6.70 -7.36 -10.64
N VAL A 35 -7.56 -6.55 -11.26
CA VAL A 35 -8.46 -6.97 -12.35
C VAL A 35 -7.71 -7.37 -13.62
N ASP A 36 -6.51 -6.80 -13.84
CA ASP A 36 -5.68 -7.11 -15.00
C ASP A 36 -5.03 -8.50 -14.93
N PHE A 37 -5.07 -9.15 -13.76
CA PHE A 37 -4.52 -10.49 -13.58
C PHE A 37 -5.50 -11.58 -14.03
N ALA A 38 -4.95 -12.68 -14.54
CA ALA A 38 -5.72 -13.86 -14.91
C ALA A 38 -6.31 -14.54 -13.67
N ALA A 39 -7.49 -15.15 -13.81
CA ALA A 39 -8.14 -15.91 -12.74
C ALA A 39 -7.25 -17.09 -12.29
N GLY A 40 -7.10 -17.27 -10.99
CA GLY A 40 -6.25 -18.31 -10.39
C GLY A 40 -4.75 -18.01 -10.41
N SER A 41 -4.35 -16.80 -10.83
CA SER A 41 -2.93 -16.40 -10.79
C SER A 41 -2.47 -16.12 -9.36
N GLU A 42 -1.18 -16.38 -9.10
CA GLU A 42 -0.54 -16.03 -7.85
C GLU A 42 -0.09 -14.57 -7.86
N VAL A 43 -0.67 -13.77 -6.97
CA VAL A 43 -0.31 -12.38 -6.75
C VAL A 43 0.72 -12.33 -5.62
N SER A 44 1.99 -12.27 -5.98
CA SER A 44 3.13 -12.09 -5.09
C SER A 44 3.74 -10.69 -5.31
N PRO A 45 4.60 -10.20 -4.39
CA PRO A 45 5.31 -8.94 -4.59
C PRO A 45 6.11 -8.89 -5.90
N GLU A 46 6.63 -10.04 -6.34
CA GLU A 46 7.39 -10.18 -7.59
C GLU A 46 6.48 -10.08 -8.81
N THR A 47 5.34 -10.78 -8.81
CA THR A 47 4.39 -10.71 -9.94
C THR A 47 3.74 -9.34 -10.05
N LEU A 48 3.51 -8.66 -8.92
CA LEU A 48 3.05 -7.27 -8.88
C LEU A 48 4.09 -6.27 -9.42
N ALA A 49 5.38 -6.53 -9.19
CA ALA A 49 6.47 -5.72 -9.75
C ALA A 49 6.61 -5.96 -11.25
N ALA A 50 6.54 -7.22 -11.71
CA ALA A 50 6.60 -7.58 -13.13
C ALA A 50 5.44 -6.99 -13.93
N ALA A 51 4.23 -6.96 -13.35
CA ALA A 51 3.06 -6.32 -13.94
C ALA A 51 3.11 -4.78 -13.90
N GLY A 52 4.13 -4.18 -13.28
CA GLY A 52 4.25 -2.72 -13.17
C GLY A 52 3.24 -2.06 -12.22
N VAL A 53 2.51 -2.85 -11.42
CA VAL A 53 1.57 -2.33 -10.41
C VAL A 53 2.34 -1.69 -9.25
N ILE A 54 3.51 -2.25 -8.92
CA ILE A 54 4.44 -1.72 -7.92
C ILE A 54 5.77 -1.37 -8.60
N LYS A 55 6.37 -0.23 -8.21
CA LYS A 55 7.67 0.21 -8.75
C LYS A 55 8.84 -0.71 -8.41
N SER A 56 8.79 -1.39 -7.27
CA SER A 56 9.85 -2.28 -6.78
C SER A 56 9.31 -3.24 -5.71
N ALA A 57 9.73 -4.50 -5.74
CA ALA A 57 9.44 -5.49 -4.69
C ALA A 57 10.17 -5.20 -3.35
N ALA A 58 11.03 -4.18 -3.30
CA ALA A 58 11.81 -3.81 -2.11
C ALA A 58 10.95 -3.25 -0.96
N LYS A 59 9.74 -2.76 -1.24
CA LYS A 59 8.82 -2.27 -0.20
C LYS A 59 7.78 -3.34 0.13
N PRO A 60 7.45 -3.55 1.41
CA PRO A 60 6.40 -4.47 1.79
C PRO A 60 5.05 -4.02 1.23
N VAL A 61 4.22 -4.97 0.84
CA VAL A 61 2.97 -4.70 0.12
C VAL A 61 1.77 -4.73 1.05
N VAL A 62 0.92 -3.71 0.97
CA VAL A 62 -0.38 -3.65 1.64
C VAL A 62 -1.52 -3.63 0.64
N ILE A 63 -2.54 -4.47 0.85
CA ILE A 63 -3.74 -4.51 0.02
C ILE A 63 -4.90 -3.76 0.69
N LEU A 64 -5.50 -2.87 -0.10
CA LEU A 64 -6.61 -2.01 0.28
C LEU A 64 -7.87 -2.39 -0.51
N GLY A 65 -9.02 -2.30 0.16
CA GLY A 65 -10.31 -2.77 -0.35
C GLY A 65 -11.03 -1.79 -1.27
N ARG A 66 -10.30 -1.01 -2.08
CA ARG A 66 -10.91 -0.14 -3.09
C ARG A 66 -11.10 -0.92 -4.38
N GLY A 67 -12.35 -1.03 -4.82
CA GLY A 67 -12.71 -1.73 -6.05
C GLY A 67 -13.54 -2.98 -5.83
N LYS A 68 -13.86 -3.65 -6.95
CA LYS A 68 -14.49 -4.98 -6.96
C LYS A 68 -13.53 -5.98 -7.59
N LEU A 69 -13.49 -7.17 -7.01
CA LEU A 69 -12.76 -8.30 -7.54
C LEU A 69 -13.79 -9.38 -7.92
N ASP A 70 -13.87 -9.72 -9.19
CA ASP A 70 -14.84 -10.72 -9.69
C ASP A 70 -14.18 -12.08 -9.98
N ARG A 71 -12.90 -12.23 -9.65
CA ARG A 71 -12.09 -13.41 -9.99
C ARG A 71 -11.39 -13.97 -8.75
N PRO A 72 -11.27 -15.31 -8.64
CA PRO A 72 -10.47 -15.92 -7.59
C PRO A 72 -8.99 -15.65 -7.85
N LEU A 73 -8.28 -15.15 -6.83
CA LEU A 73 -6.84 -14.91 -6.87
C LEU A 73 -6.19 -15.47 -5.60
N THR A 74 -4.98 -16.00 -5.75
CA THR A 74 -4.14 -16.41 -4.60
C THR A 74 -3.20 -15.27 -4.26
N VAL A 75 -3.43 -14.59 -3.15
CA VAL A 75 -2.79 -13.31 -2.83
C VAL A 75 -1.81 -13.47 -1.68
N LYS A 76 -0.51 -13.38 -1.98
CA LYS A 76 0.61 -13.48 -1.01
C LYS A 76 1.15 -12.08 -0.71
N VAL A 77 0.81 -11.51 0.43
CA VAL A 77 1.18 -10.12 0.80
C VAL A 77 1.58 -9.96 2.26
N HIS A 78 2.19 -8.83 2.60
CA HIS A 78 2.69 -8.56 3.94
C HIS A 78 1.60 -8.03 4.86
N ARG A 79 0.62 -7.29 4.31
CA ARG A 79 -0.51 -6.76 5.05
C ARG A 79 -1.77 -6.70 4.19
N CYS A 80 -2.92 -7.00 4.78
CA CYS A 80 -4.21 -6.88 4.13
C CYS A 80 -5.18 -6.11 5.02
N SER A 81 -5.97 -5.20 4.43
CA SER A 81 -7.05 -4.53 5.14
C SER A 81 -8.26 -5.46 5.29
N ALA A 82 -9.09 -5.25 6.33
CA ALA A 82 -10.28 -6.07 6.56
C ALA A 82 -11.26 -6.04 5.37
N ALA A 83 -11.45 -4.88 4.76
CA ALA A 83 -12.29 -4.72 3.58
C ALA A 83 -11.72 -5.45 2.35
N ALA A 84 -10.40 -5.42 2.15
CA ALA A 84 -9.76 -6.17 1.07
C ALA A 84 -9.90 -7.67 1.26
N ARG A 85 -9.69 -8.17 2.49
CA ARG A 85 -9.82 -9.59 2.81
C ARG A 85 -11.24 -10.08 2.52
N ALA A 86 -12.26 -9.34 2.98
CA ALA A 86 -13.65 -9.67 2.69
C ALA A 86 -13.95 -9.67 1.18
N GLY A 87 -13.41 -8.71 0.43
CA GLY A 87 -13.56 -8.65 -1.03
C GLY A 87 -12.90 -9.83 -1.76
N ILE A 88 -11.72 -10.26 -1.32
CA ILE A 88 -10.99 -11.41 -1.91
C ILE A 88 -11.68 -12.73 -1.57
N GLU A 89 -12.12 -12.91 -0.32
CA GLU A 89 -12.86 -14.10 0.11
C GLU A 89 -14.23 -14.19 -0.61
N ALA A 90 -14.92 -13.07 -0.83
CA ALA A 90 -16.17 -13.03 -1.60
C ALA A 90 -15.98 -13.42 -3.07
N ALA A 91 -14.81 -13.13 -3.64
CA ALA A 91 -14.43 -13.54 -5.00
C ALA A 91 -13.94 -15.00 -5.08
N GLY A 92 -13.90 -15.73 -3.96
CA GLY A 92 -13.38 -17.10 -3.88
C GLY A 92 -11.85 -17.20 -3.93
N GLY A 93 -11.14 -16.12 -3.62
CA GLY A 93 -9.68 -16.09 -3.53
C GLY A 93 -9.14 -16.45 -2.15
N THR A 94 -7.82 -16.63 -2.06
CA THR A 94 -7.10 -16.94 -0.81
C THR A 94 -6.11 -15.83 -0.48
N VAL A 95 -5.93 -15.54 0.82
CA VAL A 95 -4.97 -14.53 1.29
C VAL A 95 -3.95 -15.20 2.20
N GLU A 96 -2.68 -15.17 1.79
CA GLU A 96 -1.54 -15.62 2.57
C GLU A 96 -0.72 -14.43 3.05
N ILE A 97 -0.49 -14.34 4.36
CA ILE A 97 0.28 -13.26 4.96
C ILE A 97 1.74 -13.69 5.09
N LEU A 98 2.62 -13.03 4.35
CA LEU A 98 4.06 -13.25 4.42
C LEU A 98 4.66 -12.49 5.62
N PRO A 99 5.60 -13.10 6.37
CA PRO A 99 6.29 -12.42 7.45
C PRO A 99 7.20 -11.32 6.91
N LEU A 100 7.26 -10.18 7.61
CA LEU A 100 8.19 -9.11 7.31
C LEU A 100 9.59 -9.53 7.75
N VAL A 101 10.44 -9.91 6.81
CA VAL A 101 11.89 -10.01 7.05
C VAL A 101 12.48 -8.62 6.87
N LYS A 102 13.12 -8.11 7.92
CA LYS A 102 13.66 -6.75 7.98
C LYS A 102 15.07 -6.69 7.43
#